data_AF-A0AAV5LG63-F1
#
_entry.id   AF-A0AAV5LG63-F1
#
_cell.length_a   1.000
_cell.length_b   1.000
_cell.length_c   1.000
_cell.angle_alpha   90.00
_cell.angle_beta   90.00
_cell.angle_gamma   90.00
#
_symmetry.space_group_name_H-M   'P 1'
#
loop_
_entity.id
_entity.type
_entity.pdbx_description
1 polymer ?
#
loop_
_entity_poly.entity_id
_entity_poly.type
_entity_poly.pdbx_seq_one_letter_code
_entity_poly.pdbx_strand_id
1 'polypeptide(L)'
;MGDGSDAKKPVFSVRRSSIIGRCSVAVEVYGNPGEEYQIEGNFGQRSCSIFDAEKKVVAEIRRKVDSSTNVVLGKDVFSLCLKPGFDGAFAMGLVLILDQTSGDDYVENDGTDVQPTAAD
;
A
#
# COMPACT_ATOMS: atom_id res chain seq x y z
N MET A 1 31.14 28.88 4.66
CA MET A 1 31.34 27.82 5.66
C MET A 1 29.99 27.64 6.33
N GLY A 2 29.21 26.65 5.90
CA GLY A 2 27.83 26.45 6.35
C GLY A 2 27.85 25.68 7.66
N ASP A 3 27.67 26.43 8.74
CA ASP A 3 27.46 25.97 10.11
C ASP A 3 26.18 25.11 10.20
N GLY A 4 26.26 24.02 10.96
CA GLY A 4 25.26 22.98 11.02
C GLY A 4 24.00 23.44 11.73
N SER A 5 22.91 23.56 10.99
CA SER A 5 21.57 23.64 11.57
C SER A 5 21.09 22.23 11.92
N ASP A 6 20.67 22.02 13.18
CA ASP A 6 19.96 20.84 13.69
C ASP A 6 19.00 20.23 12.66
N ALA A 7 19.49 19.26 11.88
CA ALA A 7 18.65 18.52 10.96
C ALA A 7 17.76 17.60 11.80
N LYS A 8 16.49 17.99 11.98
CA LYS A 8 15.48 17.17 12.65
C LYS A 8 15.49 15.80 11.98
N LYS A 9 15.83 14.76 12.74
CA LYS A 9 15.91 13.39 12.21
C LYS A 9 14.54 13.00 11.61
N PRO A 10 14.52 12.39 10.41
CA PRO A 10 13.27 11.90 9.82
C PRO A 10 12.61 10.88 10.76
N VAL A 11 11.28 10.75 10.71
CA VAL A 11 10.52 9.79 11.55
C VAL A 11 10.62 8.38 10.97
N PHE A 12 10.63 8.24 9.64
CA PHE A 12 10.87 6.99 8.94
C PHE A 12 11.46 7.28 7.55
N SER A 13 12.06 6.27 6.93
CA SER A 13 12.46 6.27 5.52
C SER A 13 11.69 5.22 4.74
N VAL A 14 11.44 5.50 3.47
CA VAL A 14 10.77 4.57 2.55
C VAL A 14 11.65 4.39 1.33
N ARG A 15 11.96 3.13 1.00
CA ARG A 15 12.81 2.78 -0.14
C ARG A 15 12.07 1.81 -1.06
N ARG A 16 11.88 2.22 -2.31
CA ARG A 16 11.32 1.37 -3.36
C ARG A 16 12.40 0.43 -3.91
N SER A 17 12.15 -0.87 -3.84
CA SER A 17 13.09 -1.92 -4.24
C SER A 17 12.85 -2.46 -5.66
N SER A 18 11.73 -2.10 -6.30
CA SER A 18 11.38 -2.55 -7.66
C SER A 18 10.81 -1.42 -8.52
N ILE A 19 11.26 -1.33 -9.77
CA ILE A 19 10.84 -0.31 -10.74
C ILE A 19 9.65 -0.80 -11.60
N ILE A 20 9.41 -2.12 -11.70
CA ILE A 20 8.46 -2.72 -12.67
C ILE A 20 7.30 -3.40 -11.94
N GLY A 21 6.08 -2.85 -12.07
CA GLY A 21 4.76 -3.50 -11.85
C GLY A 21 4.45 -4.14 -10.48
N ARG A 22 5.44 -4.34 -9.62
CA ARG A 22 5.34 -4.90 -8.27
C ARG A 22 5.82 -3.86 -7.27
N CYS A 23 4.96 -3.53 -6.31
CA CYS A 23 5.33 -2.78 -5.12
C CYS A 23 6.12 -3.72 -4.22
N SER A 24 7.45 -3.58 -4.24
CA SER A 24 8.31 -4.04 -3.17
C SER A 24 8.91 -2.79 -2.54
N VAL A 25 8.46 -2.45 -1.34
CA VAL A 25 8.87 -1.24 -0.64
C VAL A 25 9.32 -1.62 0.76
N ALA A 26 10.50 -1.15 1.16
CA ALA A 26 11.02 -1.28 2.52
C ALA A 26 10.80 0.04 3.27
N VAL A 27 10.38 -0.04 4.53
CA VAL A 27 10.13 1.10 5.41
C VAL A 27 10.93 0.90 6.68
N GLU A 28 11.80 1.85 7.01
CA GLU A 28 12.61 1.83 8.23
C GLU A 28 12.16 2.97 9.15
N VAL A 29 11.78 2.66 10.39
CA VAL A 29 11.32 3.68 11.36
C VAL A 29 12.50 4.13 12.23
N TYR A 30 12.74 5.43 12.28
CA TYR A 30 13.81 6.01 13.10
C TYR A 30 13.34 6.22 14.54
N GLY A 31 14.19 5.87 15.50
CA GLY A 31 13.89 5.98 16.94
C GLY A 31 13.39 4.67 17.56
N ASN A 32 12.95 3.72 16.75
CA ASN A 32 12.59 2.35 17.15
C ASN A 32 13.46 1.34 16.39
N PRO A 33 14.74 1.14 16.80
CA PRO A 33 15.61 0.19 16.13
C PRO A 33 15.01 -1.23 16.17
N GLY A 34 14.71 -1.78 14.99
CA GLY A 34 14.05 -3.07 14.82
C GLY A 34 12.62 -3.00 14.28
N GLU A 35 12.03 -1.80 14.19
CA GLU A 35 10.73 -1.59 13.54
C GLU A 35 10.94 -1.32 12.04
N GLU A 36 10.87 -2.41 11.26
CA GLU A 36 10.94 -2.41 9.81
C GLU A 36 9.63 -2.96 9.24
N TYR A 37 9.16 -2.36 8.15
CA TYR A 37 8.03 -2.87 7.38
C TYR A 37 8.40 -3.16 5.95
N GLN A 38 7.80 -4.21 5.42
CA GLN A 38 7.89 -4.56 4.01
C GLN A 38 6.51 -4.49 3.39
N ILE A 39 6.38 -3.83 2.25
CA ILE A 39 5.16 -3.80 1.45
C ILE A 39 5.40 -4.65 0.22
N GLU A 40 4.55 -5.64 -0.01
CA GLU A 40 4.55 -6.46 -1.21
C GLU A 40 3.21 -6.35 -1.95
N GLY A 41 3.22 -6.61 -3.27
CA GLY A 41 2.02 -6.72 -4.09
C GLY A 41 2.01 -5.75 -5.28
N ASN A 42 0.83 -5.30 -5.70
CA ASN A 42 0.61 -4.34 -6.76
C ASN A 42 -0.39 -3.27 -6.32
N PHE A 43 0.09 -2.05 -6.10
CA PHE A 43 -0.75 -0.95 -5.65
C PHE A 43 -1.73 -0.48 -6.74
N GLY A 44 -1.35 -0.54 -8.02
CA GLY A 44 -2.25 -0.21 -9.15
C GLY A 44 -3.45 -1.17 -9.29
N GLN A 45 -3.33 -2.39 -8.77
CA GLN A 45 -4.43 -3.35 -8.63
C GLN A 45 -5.07 -3.32 -7.23
N ARG A 46 -4.64 -2.39 -6.36
CA ARG A 46 -5.02 -2.31 -4.94
C ARG A 46 -4.96 -3.68 -4.28
N SER A 47 -3.85 -4.38 -4.48
CA SER A 47 -3.58 -5.72 -3.96
C SER A 47 -2.20 -5.70 -3.31
N CYS A 48 -2.13 -5.12 -2.11
CA CYS A 48 -0.88 -5.00 -1.35
C CYS A 48 -1.04 -5.53 0.07
N SER A 49 0.04 -6.07 0.61
CA SER A 49 0.15 -6.50 1.99
C SER A 49 1.35 -5.81 2.64
N ILE A 50 1.15 -5.31 3.86
CA ILE A 50 2.18 -4.69 4.69
C ILE A 50 2.55 -5.69 5.77
N PHE A 51 3.84 -5.99 5.86
CA PHE A 51 4.43 -6.95 6.77
C PHE A 51 5.31 -6.24 7.78
N ASP A 52 5.30 -6.70 9.03
CA ASP A 52 6.29 -6.31 10.03
C ASP A 52 7.62 -7.09 9.84
N ALA A 53 8.60 -6.79 10.70
CA ALA A 53 9.90 -7.46 10.71
C ALA A 53 9.82 -8.99 10.93
N GLU A 54 8.74 -9.49 11.53
CA GLU A 54 8.47 -10.92 11.71
C GLU A 54 7.73 -11.54 10.51
N LYS A 55 7.55 -10.78 9.42
CA LYS A 55 6.80 -11.17 8.22
C LYS A 55 5.32 -11.47 8.50
N LYS A 56 4.75 -10.88 9.54
CA LYS A 56 3.31 -10.97 9.82
C LYS A 56 2.60 -9.81 9.12
N VAL A 57 1.46 -10.11 8.52
CA VAL A 57 0.60 -9.09 7.91
C VAL A 57 0.03 -8.19 9.02
N VAL A 58 0.32 -6.89 8.92
CA VAL A 58 -0.18 -5.85 9.82
C VAL A 58 -1.20 -4.94 9.16
N ALA A 59 -1.19 -4.86 7.82
CA ALA A 59 -2.22 -4.18 7.05
C ALA A 59 -2.34 -4.74 5.63
N GLU A 60 -3.50 -4.56 5.02
CA GLU A 60 -3.78 -4.99 3.64
C GLU A 60 -4.55 -3.90 2.87
N ILE A 61 -4.21 -3.74 1.60
CA ILE A 61 -4.91 -2.89 0.64
C ILE A 61 -5.60 -3.80 -0.35
N ARG A 62 -6.92 -3.66 -0.49
CA ARG A 62 -7.78 -4.50 -1.33
C ARG A 62 -8.75 -3.64 -2.14
N ARG A 63 -9.09 -4.05 -3.37
CA ARG A 63 -10.21 -3.44 -4.11
C ARG A 63 -11.50 -3.49 -3.29
N LYS A 64 -12.27 -2.39 -3.28
CA LYS A 64 -13.54 -2.36 -2.55
C LYS A 64 -14.64 -2.97 -3.42
N VAL A 65 -15.43 -3.85 -2.84
CA VAL A 65 -16.64 -4.40 -3.44
C VAL A 65 -17.84 -3.76 -2.77
N ASP A 66 -18.79 -3.28 -3.55
CA ASP A 66 -20.08 -2.84 -3.05
C ASP A 66 -20.87 -4.07 -2.57
N SER A 67 -21.18 -4.12 -1.28
CA SER A 67 -21.82 -5.29 -0.68
C SER A 67 -23.28 -5.48 -1.10
N SER A 68 -23.92 -4.45 -1.65
CA SER A 68 -25.32 -4.52 -2.10
C SER A 68 -25.45 -5.02 -3.53
N THR A 69 -24.49 -4.67 -4.39
CA THR A 69 -24.50 -4.99 -5.82
C THR A 69 -23.49 -6.06 -6.21
N ASN A 70 -22.56 -6.44 -5.32
CA ASN A 70 -21.41 -7.32 -5.59
C ASN A 70 -20.50 -6.82 -6.71
N VAL A 71 -20.50 -5.51 -6.97
CA VAL A 71 -19.66 -4.89 -8.01
C VAL A 71 -18.36 -4.36 -7.40
N VAL A 72 -17.24 -4.60 -8.07
CA VAL A 72 -15.95 -4.01 -7.71
C VAL A 72 -15.97 -2.52 -8.07
N LEU A 73 -15.72 -1.67 -7.08
CA LEU A 73 -15.65 -0.23 -7.26
C LEU A 73 -14.37 0.16 -8.00
N GLY A 74 -14.35 1.38 -8.54
CA GLY A 74 -13.18 1.96 -9.20
C GLY A 74 -11.94 1.97 -8.28
N LYS A 75 -10.75 2.05 -8.88
CA LYS A 75 -9.46 1.97 -8.17
C LYS A 75 -9.27 3.07 -7.10
N ASP A 76 -9.99 4.17 -7.20
CA ASP A 76 -9.99 5.27 -6.22
C ASP A 76 -10.71 4.89 -4.92
N VAL A 77 -11.53 3.84 -4.96
CA VAL A 77 -12.25 3.33 -3.81
C VAL A 77 -11.73 1.93 -3.45
N PHE A 78 -10.98 1.86 -2.37
CA PHE A 78 -10.37 0.63 -1.88
C PHE A 78 -10.53 0.49 -0.36
N SER A 79 -10.28 -0.71 0.14
CA SER A 79 -10.28 -1.02 1.56
C SER A 79 -8.84 -1.07 2.08
N LEU A 80 -8.58 -0.38 3.18
CA LEU A 80 -7.38 -0.53 3.99
C LEU A 80 -7.76 -1.29 5.27
N CYS A 81 -7.38 -2.56 5.36
CA CYS A 81 -7.67 -3.43 6.50
C CYS A 81 -6.46 -3.44 7.43
N LEU A 82 -6.63 -3.08 8.70
CA LEU A 82 -5.55 -3.01 9.69
C LEU A 82 -5.69 -4.11 10.72
N LYS A 83 -4.56 -4.70 11.13
CA LYS A 83 -4.50 -5.55 12.31
C LYS A 83 -4.78 -4.71 13.56
N PRO A 84 -5.53 -5.23 14.56
CA PRO A 84 -5.74 -4.51 15.81
C PRO A 84 -4.41 -4.06 16.44
N GLY A 85 -4.35 -2.78 16.83
CA GLY A 85 -3.15 -2.16 17.41
C GLY A 85 -2.18 -1.53 16.41
N PHE A 86 -2.41 -1.68 15.11
CA PHE A 86 -1.60 -0.99 14.10
C PHE A 86 -2.06 0.46 13.90
N ASP A 87 -1.12 1.40 13.77
CA ASP A 87 -1.42 2.83 13.64
C ASP A 87 -2.01 3.14 12.25
N GLY A 88 -3.27 3.58 12.24
CA GLY A 88 -3.98 3.89 11.01
C GLY A 88 -3.47 5.15 10.29
N ALA A 89 -2.93 6.13 11.01
CA ALA A 89 -2.34 7.31 10.40
C ALA A 89 -1.02 6.95 9.72
N PHE A 90 -0.20 6.10 10.34
CA PHE A 90 1.01 5.56 9.72
C PHE A 90 0.68 4.74 8.48
N ALA A 91 -0.30 3.83 8.57
CA ALA A 91 -0.76 3.03 7.44
C ALA A 91 -1.23 3.90 6.26
N MET A 92 -2.01 4.95 6.53
CA MET A 92 -2.44 5.90 5.52
C MET A 92 -1.27 6.70 4.94
N GLY A 93 -0.28 7.06 5.76
CA GLY A 93 0.96 7.67 5.28
C GLY A 93 1.66 6.80 4.24
N LEU A 94 1.75 5.49 4.47
CA LEU A 94 2.30 4.54 3.50
C LEU A 94 1.46 4.47 2.22
N VAL A 95 0.13 4.47 2.32
CA VAL A 95 -0.76 4.51 1.16
C VAL A 95 -0.50 5.76 0.29
N LEU A 96 -0.37 6.93 0.91
CA LEU A 96 -0.09 8.18 0.18
C LEU A 96 1.28 8.16 -0.52
N ILE A 97 2.27 7.51 0.09
CA ILE A 97 3.59 7.33 -0.53
C ILE A 97 3.52 6.34 -1.68
N LEU A 98 2.79 5.22 -1.52
CA LEU A 98 2.56 4.26 -2.60
C LEU A 98 1.84 4.92 -3.78
N ASP A 99 0.84 5.76 -3.53
CA ASP A 99 0.11 6.48 -4.56
C ASP A 99 1.02 7.41 -5.37
N GLN A 100 1.85 8.20 -4.70
CA GLN A 100 2.83 9.10 -5.36
C GLN A 100 3.92 8.33 -6.11
N THR A 101 4.35 7.18 -5.60
CA THR A 101 5.47 6.41 -6.18
C THR A 101 5.03 5.42 -7.25
N SER A 102 3.73 5.10 -7.34
CA SER A 102 3.15 4.23 -8.36
C SER A 102 2.75 4.97 -9.64
N GLY A 103 3.31 6.17 -9.84
CA GLY A 103 2.93 7.15 -10.87
C GLY A 103 2.51 6.56 -12.22
N ASP A 104 1.32 6.98 -12.67
CA ASP A 104 0.83 7.08 -14.04
C ASP A 104 0.99 5.87 -14.98
N ASP A 105 0.64 4.68 -14.53
CA ASP A 105 0.25 3.60 -15.44
C ASP A 105 -1.29 3.62 -15.66
N TYR A 106 -1.83 4.70 -16.24
CA TYR A 106 -3.15 4.67 -16.90
C TYR A 106 -3.06 3.81 -18.18
N VAL A 107 -2.65 2.56 -18.04
CA VAL A 107 -3.09 1.53 -18.98
C VAL A 107 -4.41 1.03 -18.43
N GLU A 108 -5.50 1.50 -19.03
CA GLU A 108 -6.78 0.81 -18.96
C GLU A 108 -6.55 -0.61 -19.43
N ASN A 109 -6.30 -1.54 -18.50
CA ASN A 109 -6.55 -2.94 -18.77
C ASN A 109 -8.05 -3.15 -18.57
N ASP A 110 -8.83 -2.65 -19.52
CA ASP A 110 -10.18 -3.16 -19.78
C ASP A 110 -10.03 -4.64 -20.12
N GLY A 111 -10.54 -5.48 -19.23
CA GLY A 111 -10.25 -6.91 -19.24
C GLY A 111 -11.14 -7.64 -18.26
N THR A 112 -12.45 -7.46 -18.45
CA THR A 112 -13.53 -8.44 -18.24
C THR A 112 -13.41 -9.37 -17.03
N ASP A 113 -14.16 -9.07 -15.97
CA ASP A 113 -14.75 -10.12 -15.14
C ASP A 113 -16.27 -10.10 -15.37
N VAL A 114 -16.68 -10.62 -16.53
CA VAL A 114 -18.07 -10.99 -16.78
C VAL A 114 -18.19 -12.49 -16.57
N GLN A 115 -18.71 -12.91 -15.41
CA GLN A 115 -19.36 -14.21 -15.28
C GLN A 115 -20.87 -14.00 -15.24
N PRO A 116 -21.60 -14.31 -16.33
CA PRO A 116 -23.02 -14.56 -16.23
C PRO A 116 -23.21 -15.91 -15.55
N THR A 117 -23.78 -15.92 -14.34
CA THR A 117 -24.40 -17.13 -13.81
C THR A 117 -25.65 -17.39 -14.66
N ALA A 118 -25.55 -18.32 -15.61
CA ALA A 118 -26.73 -18.88 -16.24
C ALA A 118 -27.45 -19.74 -15.19
N ALA A 119 -28.66 -19.33 -14.84
CA ALA A 119 -29.66 -20.17 -14.20
C ALA A 119 -30.63 -20.63 -15.30
N ASP A 120 -30.70 -21.94 -15.51
CA ASP A 120 -31.95 -22.72 -15.64
C ASP A 120 -31.63 -24.18 -15.29
#